data_AF-A0A660VXC2-F1
#
_entry.id   AF-A0A660VXC2-F1
#
_cell.length_a   1.000
_cell.length_b   1.000
_cell.length_c   1.000
_cell.angle_alpha   90.00
_cell.angle_beta   90.00
_cell.angle_gamma   90.00
#
_symmetry.space_group_name_H-M   'P 1'
#
loop_
_entity.id
_entity.type
_entity.pdbx_description
1 polymer ?
#
loop_
_entity_poly.entity_id
_entity_poly.type
_entity_poly.pdbx_seq_one_letter_code
_entity_poly.pdbx_strand_id
1 'polypeptide(L)'
;MTRLNEDRLRKAGWKVGNAQDFLDLSDEEAALIELRLALARRLRAERESQGLTQADVAKRVRSSQSRVAKMEAGDASVSTDLLLRSLVFLGVSFQELAAVFAKLPEAKPARRARPARSKRGVARRK
;
A
#
# COMPACT_ATOMS: atom_id res chain seq x y z
N MET A 1 -22.50 -3.79 -0.36
CA MET A 1 -23.22 -3.04 -1.42
C MET A 1 -23.80 -4.05 -2.39
N THR A 2 -25.06 -3.93 -2.79
CA THR A 2 -25.71 -4.80 -3.79
C THR A 2 -25.70 -4.12 -5.16
N ARG A 3 -25.70 -4.88 -6.26
CA ARG A 3 -25.70 -4.34 -7.64
C ARG A 3 -26.85 -3.36 -7.90
N LEU A 4 -28.04 -3.63 -7.33
CA LEU A 4 -29.21 -2.76 -7.39
C LEU A 4 -28.97 -1.35 -6.83
N ASN A 5 -28.12 -1.22 -5.81
CA ASN A 5 -27.79 0.08 -5.24
C ASN A 5 -26.81 0.86 -6.13
N GLU A 6 -25.89 0.19 -6.82
CA GLU A 6 -24.96 0.83 -7.75
C GLU A 6 -25.68 1.44 -8.95
N ASP A 7 -26.61 0.70 -9.55
CA ASP A 7 -27.40 1.19 -10.69
C ASP A 7 -28.26 2.40 -10.32
N ARG A 8 -28.82 2.42 -9.09
CA ARG A 8 -29.57 3.57 -8.58
C ARG A 8 -28.68 4.80 -8.41
N LEU A 9 -27.47 4.62 -7.88
CA LEU A 9 -26.48 5.69 -7.74
C LEU A 9 -26.05 6.24 -9.09
N ARG A 10 -25.75 5.35 -10.06
CA ARG A 10 -25.41 5.74 -11.43
C ARG A 10 -26.53 6.51 -12.12
N LYS A 11 -27.79 6.05 -12.00
CA LYS A 11 -28.98 6.77 -12.53
C LYS A 11 -29.18 8.14 -11.89
N ALA A 12 -28.81 8.30 -10.63
CA ALA A 12 -28.84 9.59 -9.92
C ALA A 12 -27.62 10.48 -10.21
N GLY A 13 -26.77 10.12 -11.18
CA GLY A 13 -25.60 10.91 -11.59
C GLY A 13 -24.35 10.70 -10.73
N TRP A 14 -24.36 9.76 -9.78
CA TRP A 14 -23.20 9.46 -8.94
C TRP A 14 -22.23 8.51 -9.65
N LYS A 15 -20.94 8.83 -9.61
CA LYS A 15 -19.87 7.95 -10.11
C LYS A 15 -19.57 6.88 -9.07
N VAL A 16 -19.79 5.61 -9.43
CA VAL A 16 -19.43 4.44 -8.61
C VAL A 16 -18.13 3.84 -9.18
N GLY A 17 -17.09 3.78 -8.36
CA GLY A 17 -15.75 3.28 -8.69
C GLY A 17 -15.01 2.82 -7.43
N ASN A 18 -13.77 2.36 -7.60
CA ASN A 18 -12.94 1.95 -6.46
C ASN A 18 -12.10 3.12 -5.91
N ALA A 19 -11.39 2.91 -4.81
CA ALA A 19 -10.56 3.95 -4.19
C ALA A 19 -9.42 4.43 -5.10
N GLN A 20 -8.85 3.53 -5.91
CA GLN A 20 -7.81 3.86 -6.89
C GLN A 20 -8.36 4.82 -7.97
N ASP A 21 -9.56 4.56 -8.51
CA ASP A 21 -10.22 5.44 -9.48
C ASP A 21 -10.58 6.80 -8.89
N PHE A 22 -10.94 6.82 -7.59
CA PHE A 22 -11.32 8.04 -6.89
C PHE A 22 -10.11 8.95 -6.61
N LEU A 23 -8.98 8.34 -6.24
CA LEU A 23 -7.74 9.03 -5.89
C LEU A 23 -6.80 9.21 -7.10
N ASP A 24 -7.19 8.75 -8.29
CA ASP A 24 -6.39 8.77 -9.53
C ASP A 24 -5.01 8.12 -9.36
N LEU A 25 -4.96 7.00 -8.62
CA LEU A 25 -3.70 6.32 -8.32
C LEU A 25 -3.21 5.50 -9.51
N SER A 26 -1.91 5.57 -9.76
CA SER A 26 -1.24 4.63 -10.66
C SER A 26 -1.32 3.21 -10.11
N ASP A 27 -1.18 2.20 -10.97
CA ASP A 27 -1.14 0.80 -10.53
C ASP A 27 0.01 0.55 -9.53
N GLU A 28 1.13 1.25 -9.71
CA GLU A 28 2.29 1.20 -8.81
C GLU A 28 2.00 1.87 -7.45
N GLU A 29 1.34 3.03 -7.45
CA GLU A 29 0.96 3.72 -6.22
C GLU A 29 -0.05 2.90 -5.42
N ALA A 30 -1.07 2.35 -6.09
CA ALA A 30 -2.04 1.46 -5.48
C ALA A 30 -1.34 0.23 -4.87
N ALA A 31 -0.41 -0.41 -5.59
CA ALA A 31 0.35 -1.54 -5.09
C ALA A 31 1.21 -1.19 -3.86
N LEU A 32 1.87 -0.03 -3.84
CA LEU A 32 2.66 0.42 -2.68
C LEU A 32 1.79 0.76 -1.46
N ILE A 33 0.60 1.31 -1.68
CA ILE A 33 -0.37 1.58 -0.61
C ILE A 33 -0.87 0.25 -0.03
N GLU A 34 -1.29 -0.69 -0.88
CA GLU A 34 -1.76 -2.01 -0.44
C GLU A 34 -0.66 -2.76 0.33
N LEU A 35 0.59 -2.69 -0.14
CA LEU A 35 1.72 -3.26 0.57
C LEU A 35 1.87 -2.67 1.98
N ARG A 36 1.88 -1.33 2.10
CA ARG A 36 2.01 -0.65 3.41
C ARG A 36 0.88 -1.08 4.34
N LEU A 37 -0.36 -1.10 3.85
CA LEU A 37 -1.53 -1.48 4.63
C LEU A 37 -1.48 -2.96 5.07
N ALA A 38 -0.98 -3.86 4.22
CA ALA A 38 -0.82 -5.27 4.56
C ALA A 38 0.24 -5.48 5.65
N LEU A 39 1.38 -4.79 5.57
CA LEU A 39 2.41 -4.83 6.60
C LEU A 39 1.95 -4.24 7.93
N ALA A 40 1.22 -3.11 7.90
CA ALA A 40 0.63 -2.48 9.08
C ALA A 40 -0.35 -3.43 9.80
N ARG A 41 -1.26 -4.05 9.04
CA ARG A 41 -2.20 -5.06 9.57
C ARG A 41 -1.45 -6.27 10.13
N ARG A 42 -0.42 -6.74 9.45
CA ARG A 42 0.41 -7.85 9.94
C ARG A 42 1.10 -7.51 11.26
N LEU A 43 1.64 -6.29 11.40
CA LEU A 43 2.29 -5.84 12.63
C LEU A 43 1.31 -5.85 13.81
N ARG A 44 0.10 -5.32 13.59
CA ARG A 44 -0.96 -5.34 14.59
C ARG A 44 -1.34 -6.78 14.99
N ALA A 45 -1.54 -7.65 14.01
CA ALA A 45 -1.90 -9.05 14.26
C ALA A 45 -0.81 -9.78 15.05
N GLU A 46 0.46 -9.55 14.72
CA GLU A 46 1.60 -10.13 15.45
C GLU A 46 1.70 -9.60 16.89
N ARG A 47 1.46 -8.30 17.09
CA ARG A 47 1.38 -7.73 18.43
C ARG A 47 0.28 -8.40 19.25
N GLU A 48 -0.91 -8.52 18.67
CA GLU A 48 -2.09 -9.07 19.34
C GLU A 48 -1.94 -10.57 19.64
N SER A 49 -1.32 -11.36 18.74
CA SER A 49 -1.05 -12.79 18.97
C SER A 49 -0.07 -13.01 20.13
N GLN A 50 0.86 -12.10 20.35
CA GLN A 50 1.81 -12.13 21.47
C GLN A 50 1.26 -11.49 22.76
N GLY A 51 0.02 -10.99 22.76
CA GLY A 51 -0.59 -10.34 23.93
C GLY A 51 0.07 -9.03 24.34
N LEU A 52 0.73 -8.33 23.41
CA LEU A 52 1.50 -7.11 23.70
C LEU A 52 0.67 -5.84 23.55
N THR A 53 0.95 -4.84 24.37
CA THR A 53 0.44 -3.48 24.14
C THR A 53 1.29 -2.77 23.07
N GLN A 54 0.78 -1.68 22.51
CA GLN A 54 1.57 -0.84 21.60
C GLN A 54 2.80 -0.25 22.29
N ALA A 55 2.75 0.00 23.61
CA ALA A 55 3.88 0.46 24.40
C ALA A 55 4.96 -0.61 24.56
N ASP A 56 4.58 -1.90 24.64
CA ASP A 56 5.55 -3.00 24.73
C ASP A 56 6.29 -3.19 23.42
N VAL A 57 5.57 -3.13 22.28
CA VAL A 57 6.21 -3.12 20.96
C VAL A 57 7.13 -1.92 20.82
N ALA A 58 6.70 -0.73 21.26
CA ALA A 58 7.51 0.49 21.18
C ALA A 58 8.86 0.34 21.90
N LYS A 59 8.86 -0.24 23.11
CA LYS A 59 10.10 -0.55 23.86
C LYS A 59 11.00 -1.51 23.08
N ARG A 60 10.43 -2.58 22.52
CA ARG A 60 11.16 -3.58 21.72
C ARG A 60 11.82 -2.93 20.50
N VAL A 61 11.07 -2.14 19.72
CA VAL A 61 11.56 -1.56 18.47
C VAL A 61 12.25 -0.19 18.65
N ARG A 62 12.57 0.21 19.89
CA ARG A 62 13.21 1.49 20.24
C ARG A 62 12.49 2.70 19.61
N SER A 63 11.18 2.72 19.77
CA SER A 63 10.27 3.74 19.21
C SER A 63 9.33 4.28 20.30
N SER A 64 8.45 5.21 19.92
CA SER A 64 7.38 5.69 20.80
C SER A 64 6.08 4.91 20.57
N GLN A 65 5.23 4.81 21.60
CA GLN A 65 3.91 4.18 21.47
C GLN A 65 3.06 4.86 20.38
N SER A 66 3.08 6.20 20.29
CA SER A 66 2.39 6.94 19.23
C SER A 66 2.90 6.57 17.83
N ARG A 67 4.22 6.35 17.68
CA ARG A 67 4.77 5.90 16.39
C ARG A 67 4.32 4.47 16.07
N VAL A 68 4.27 3.57 17.05
CA VAL A 68 3.69 2.22 16.85
C VAL A 68 2.20 2.29 16.47
N ALA A 69 1.42 3.16 17.10
CA ALA A 69 0.01 3.37 16.73
C ALA A 69 -0.13 3.82 15.27
N LYS A 70 0.72 4.76 14.82
CA LYS A 70 0.79 5.19 13.42
C LYS A 70 1.22 4.06 12.48
N MET A 71 2.16 3.21 12.91
CA MET A 71 2.60 2.05 12.14
C MET A 71 1.44 1.07 11.92
N GLU A 72 0.68 0.73 12.96
CA GLU A 72 -0.48 -0.16 12.87
C GLU A 72 -1.65 0.45 12.06
N ALA A 73 -1.74 1.78 12.01
CA ALA A 73 -2.69 2.49 11.18
C ALA A 73 -2.27 2.61 9.70
N GLY A 74 -1.04 2.25 9.35
CA GLY A 74 -0.51 2.44 8.00
C GLY A 74 -0.32 3.92 7.62
N ASP A 75 -0.07 4.77 8.60
CA ASP A 75 0.07 6.22 8.44
C ASP A 75 1.19 6.58 7.44
N ALA A 76 0.96 7.61 6.61
CA ALA A 76 1.89 8.02 5.56
C ALA A 76 3.26 8.51 6.10
N SER A 77 3.33 8.95 7.36
CA SER A 77 4.59 9.35 8.00
C SER A 77 5.49 8.17 8.37
N VAL A 78 5.00 6.94 8.23
CA VAL A 78 5.75 5.71 8.53
C VAL A 78 6.32 5.11 7.25
N SER A 79 7.62 4.80 7.29
CA SER A 79 8.31 4.13 6.19
C SER A 79 8.01 2.62 6.17
N THR A 80 8.00 2.04 4.98
CA THR A 80 7.88 0.59 4.78
C THR A 80 9.04 -0.17 5.43
N ASP A 81 10.26 0.38 5.38
CA ASP A 81 11.44 -0.19 6.05
C ASP A 81 11.23 -0.31 7.57
N LEU A 82 10.63 0.69 8.21
CA LEU A 82 10.34 0.65 9.64
C LEU A 82 9.32 -0.45 9.97
N LEU A 83 8.27 -0.62 9.15
CA LEU A 83 7.30 -1.71 9.33
C LEU A 83 7.98 -3.08 9.23
N LEU A 84 8.83 -3.28 8.22
CA LEU A 84 9.56 -4.53 8.02
C LEU A 84 10.51 -4.82 9.18
N ARG A 85 11.29 -3.82 9.62
CA ARG A 85 12.20 -3.98 10.78
C ARG A 85 11.44 -4.35 12.04
N SER A 86 10.29 -3.72 12.30
CA SER A 86 9.48 -4.04 13.48
C SER A 86 8.89 -5.44 13.43
N LEU A 87 8.45 -5.91 12.26
CA LEU A 87 7.98 -7.28 12.08
C LEU A 87 9.10 -8.29 12.36
N VAL A 88 10.30 -8.08 11.78
CA VAL A 88 11.47 -8.92 12.05
C VAL A 88 11.84 -8.91 13.54
N PHE A 89 11.78 -7.74 14.18
CA PHE A 89 12.08 -7.60 15.61
C PHE A 89 11.06 -8.35 16.50
N LEU A 90 9.81 -8.47 16.06
CA LEU A 90 8.79 -9.27 16.74
C LEU A 90 8.89 -10.77 16.41
N GLY A 91 9.86 -11.20 15.60
CA GLY A 91 10.10 -12.60 15.29
C GLY A 91 9.39 -13.11 14.04
N VAL A 92 8.78 -12.23 13.24
CA VAL A 92 8.16 -12.62 11.97
C VAL A 92 9.24 -13.05 11.00
N SER A 93 9.12 -14.29 10.52
CA SER A 93 10.05 -14.87 9.56
C SER A 93 9.86 -14.32 8.14
N PHE A 94 10.90 -14.46 7.30
CA PHE A 94 10.79 -14.10 5.88
C PHE A 94 9.75 -14.94 5.12
N GLN A 95 9.51 -16.19 5.53
CA GLN A 95 8.46 -17.02 4.92
C GLN A 95 7.07 -16.45 5.21
N GLU A 96 6.85 -15.99 6.43
CA GLU A 96 5.60 -15.36 6.80
C GLU A 96 5.41 -13.98 6.17
N LEU A 97 6.49 -13.23 5.95
CA LEU A 97 6.46 -12.00 5.15
C LEU A 97 6.14 -12.32 3.69
N ALA A 98 6.77 -13.34 3.09
CA ALA A 98 6.46 -13.82 1.74
C ALA A 98 4.97 -14.15 1.58
N ALA A 99 4.35 -14.78 2.59
CA ALA A 99 2.92 -15.05 2.59
C ALA A 99 2.04 -13.79 2.64
N VAL A 100 2.53 -12.68 3.21
CA VAL A 100 1.85 -11.37 3.12
C VAL A 100 1.95 -10.83 1.71
N PHE A 101 3.15 -10.84 1.11
CA PHE A 101 3.38 -10.36 -0.25
C PHE A 101 2.59 -11.17 -1.29
N ALA A 102 2.50 -12.49 -1.13
CA ALA A 102 1.78 -13.38 -2.06
C ALA A 102 0.26 -13.13 -2.11
N LYS A 103 -0.31 -12.44 -1.11
CA LYS A 103 -1.74 -12.09 -1.06
C LYS A 103 -2.04 -10.72 -1.66
N LEU A 104 -1.00 -9.94 -1.99
CA LEU A 104 -1.19 -8.64 -2.62
C LEU A 104 -1.61 -8.84 -4.08
N PRO A 105 -2.43 -7.94 -4.63
CA PRO A 105 -2.72 -7.95 -6.06
C PRO A 105 -1.41 -7.82 -6.84
N GLU A 106 -1.31 -8.52 -7.98
CA GLU A 106 -0.16 -8.36 -8.87
C GLU A 106 -0.01 -6.88 -9.25
N ALA A 107 1.15 -6.31 -8.92
CA ALA A 107 1.51 -5.01 -9.45
C ALA A 107 1.60 -5.15 -10.97
N LYS A 108 0.69 -4.50 -11.69
CA LYS A 108 0.81 -4.44 -13.15
C LYS A 108 2.13 -3.75 -13.46
N PRO A 109 2.99 -4.33 -14.31
CA PRO A 109 4.25 -3.71 -14.64
C PRO A 109 3.95 -2.36 -15.29
N ALA A 110 4.64 -1.32 -14.83
CA ALA A 110 4.66 -0.03 -15.48
C ALA A 110 4.80 -0.26 -16.98
N ARG A 111 3.79 0.16 -17.76
CA ARG A 111 3.91 0.16 -19.22
C ARG A 111 5.19 0.94 -19.51
N ARG A 112 6.27 0.26 -19.91
CA ARG A 112 7.55 0.91 -20.25
C ARG A 112 7.20 2.11 -21.10
N ALA A 113 7.51 3.31 -20.60
CA ALA A 113 7.27 4.53 -21.34
C ALA A 113 7.86 4.33 -22.74
N ARG A 114 7.02 4.39 -23.78
CA ARG A 114 7.50 4.35 -25.16
C ARG A 114 8.57 5.44 -25.27
N PRO A 115 9.79 5.16 -25.75
CA PRO A 115 10.80 6.20 -25.91
C PRO A 115 10.17 7.30 -26.77
N ALA A 116 10.24 8.54 -26.25
CA ALA A 116 9.72 9.71 -26.93
C ALA A 116 10.25 9.69 -28.37
N ARG A 117 9.33 9.64 -29.33
CA ARG A 117 9.65 9.61 -30.76
C ARG A 117 10.51 10.84 -31.05
N SER A 118 11.82 10.63 -31.23
CA SER A 118 12.75 11.67 -31.67
C SER A 118 12.13 12.40 -32.86
N LYS A 119 11.94 13.71 -32.74
CA LYS A 119 11.53 14.58 -33.85
C LYS A 119 12.64 14.54 -34.91
N ARG A 120 12.60 13.54 -35.80
CA ARG A 120 13.45 13.51 -37.00
C ARG A 120 13.05 14.69 -37.89
N GLY A 121 13.97 15.65 -37.99
CA GLY A 121 14.24 16.53 -39.12
C GLY A 121 13.05 17.15 -39.84
N VAL A 122 12.76 18.41 -39.51
CA VAL A 122 12.14 19.32 -40.50
C VAL A 122 13.22 19.63 -41.53
N ALA A 123 13.11 19.04 -42.72
CA ALA A 123 13.94 19.38 -43.87
C ALA A 123 13.69 20.84 -44.25
N ARG A 124 14.73 21.68 -44.17
CA ARG A 124 14.74 23.00 -44.82
C ARG A 124 14.85 22.79 -46.34
N ARG A 125 13.94 23.40 -47.11
CA ARG A 125 14.17 23.66 -48.54
C ARG A 125 14.76 25.06 -48.72
N LYS A 126 15.64 25.17 -49.71
CA LYS A 126 16.22 26.42 -50.22
C LYS A 126 15.16 27.30 -50.85
#